data_AF-A0AAD5DYD7-F1
#
_entry.id   AF-A0AAD5DYD7-F1
#
_cell.length_a   1.000
_cell.length_b   1.000
_cell.length_c   1.000
_cell.angle_alpha   90.00
_cell.angle_beta   90.00
_cell.angle_gamma   90.00
#
_symmetry.space_group_name_H-M   'P 1'
#
loop_
_entity.id
_entity.type
_entity.pdbx_description
1 polymer ?
#
loop_
_entity_poly.entity_id
_entity_poly.type
_entity_poly.pdbx_seq_one_letter_code
_entity_poly.pdbx_strand_id
1 'polypeptide(L)'
;MPHPPKRAAIIGAGRVGSTLGARLLAAGWAVMYGSRHPGSSKKLQKALHAQPAAAGGSIAEAVEWAGGGPGRGAVLLTVPGSALASDAACAAFARSLGPFAAGQVVIDATNPLDSEGSELCWTRGRSSAEALAQCLPESFVYKAFNTVGVEHMSQPDGALVTGQRLTLMFAGPAEHQAEVAQLIEAVGFQPHWVGHVRYARNLEALAELYIHLGGGMGGPLRWAAPPEHCPSEGILIGLIPTTAAGTMAGRGEEQASGITRTHMLGPDASGTTGRDLGEPGSAIDHVLKPSHAQVEGLPEPEEDRREEEDTHGHVSIEHEIAAPLIPHETMEPQRGPEDAD
;
A
#
# COMPACT_ATOMS: atom_id res chain seq x y z
N MET A 1 -14.03 12.15 -32.76
CA MET A 1 -14.59 12.33 -31.40
C MET A 1 -13.42 12.26 -30.42
N PRO A 2 -13.22 13.24 -29.52
CA PRO A 2 -12.26 13.08 -28.45
C PRO A 2 -12.65 11.86 -27.60
N HIS A 3 -11.65 11.08 -27.17
CA HIS A 3 -11.89 9.97 -26.26
C HIS A 3 -12.43 10.51 -24.93
N PRO A 4 -13.41 9.85 -24.28
CA PRO A 4 -13.88 10.30 -22.97
C PRO A 4 -12.71 10.33 -21.97
N PRO A 5 -12.69 11.29 -21.03
CA PRO A 5 -11.61 11.40 -20.06
C PRO A 5 -11.54 10.15 -19.18
N LYS A 6 -10.32 9.69 -18.90
CA LYS A 6 -10.08 8.61 -17.94
C LYS A 6 -10.53 9.05 -16.54
N ARG A 7 -11.11 8.12 -15.77
CA ARG A 7 -11.68 8.41 -14.46
C ARG A 7 -10.90 7.74 -13.33
N ALA A 8 -10.76 8.44 -12.20
CA ALA A 8 -10.22 7.85 -10.98
C ALA A 8 -11.18 8.12 -9.82
N ALA A 9 -11.73 7.07 -9.24
CA ALA A 9 -12.42 7.13 -7.96
C ALA A 9 -11.38 6.99 -6.84
N ILE A 10 -11.24 7.98 -5.97
CA ILE A 10 -10.28 7.96 -4.88
C ILE A 10 -11.04 7.82 -3.56
N ILE A 11 -10.98 6.63 -2.97
CA ILE A 11 -11.65 6.31 -1.73
C ILE A 11 -10.76 6.78 -0.56
N GLY A 12 -11.16 7.91 0.04
CA GLY A 12 -10.44 8.56 1.13
C GLY A 12 -9.70 9.83 0.71
N ALA A 13 -10.29 11.01 0.95
CA ALA A 13 -9.71 12.32 0.67
C ALA A 13 -8.64 12.79 1.69
N GLY A 14 -7.80 11.87 2.19
CA GLY A 14 -6.70 12.17 3.11
C GLY A 14 -5.49 12.79 2.41
N ARG A 15 -4.33 12.78 3.09
CA ARG A 15 -3.05 13.28 2.52
C ARG A 15 -2.72 12.57 1.21
N VAL A 16 -2.65 11.23 1.23
CA VAL A 16 -2.37 10.42 0.04
C VAL A 16 -3.42 10.65 -1.05
N GLY A 17 -4.70 10.48 -0.73
CA GLY A 17 -5.78 10.61 -1.72
C GLY A 17 -5.83 11.98 -2.38
N SER A 18 -5.74 13.07 -1.61
CA SER A 18 -5.75 14.42 -2.18
C SER A 18 -4.50 14.73 -3.01
N THR A 19 -3.32 14.23 -2.61
CA THR A 19 -2.09 14.36 -3.41
C THR A 19 -2.20 13.63 -4.73
N LEU A 20 -2.61 12.36 -4.71
CA LEU A 20 -2.78 11.57 -5.94
C LEU A 20 -3.86 12.16 -6.85
N GLY A 21 -4.98 12.63 -6.29
CA GLY A 21 -6.03 13.28 -7.05
C GLY A 21 -5.56 14.58 -7.71
N ALA A 22 -4.75 15.40 -7.03
CA ALA A 22 -4.16 16.59 -7.65
C ALA A 22 -3.26 16.24 -8.84
N ARG A 23 -2.42 15.20 -8.71
CA ARG A 23 -1.55 14.72 -9.80
C ARG A 23 -2.36 14.20 -10.99
N LEU A 24 -3.41 13.42 -10.72
CA LEU A 24 -4.29 12.87 -11.75
C LEU A 24 -5.09 13.97 -12.48
N LEU A 25 -5.64 14.94 -11.77
CA LEU A 25 -6.29 16.12 -12.36
C LEU A 25 -5.32 16.90 -13.26
N ALA A 26 -4.09 17.14 -12.81
CA ALA A 26 -3.06 17.82 -13.60
C ALA A 26 -2.69 17.04 -14.87
N ALA A 27 -2.79 15.71 -14.84
CA ALA A 27 -2.60 14.82 -15.98
C ALA A 27 -3.87 14.66 -16.86
N GLY A 28 -4.94 15.41 -16.58
CA GLY A 28 -6.18 15.41 -17.38
C GLY A 28 -7.16 14.28 -17.07
N TRP A 29 -6.97 13.55 -15.97
CA TRP A 29 -7.96 12.59 -15.49
C TRP A 29 -9.11 13.32 -14.80
N ALA A 30 -10.32 12.80 -14.95
CA ALA A 30 -11.42 13.18 -14.09
C ALA A 30 -11.27 12.45 -12.74
N VAL A 31 -11.46 13.15 -11.63
CA VAL A 31 -11.35 12.60 -10.28
C VAL A 31 -12.67 12.75 -9.52
N MET A 32 -13.08 11.69 -8.84
CA MET A 32 -14.16 11.73 -7.85
C MET A 32 -13.68 11.13 -6.52
N TYR A 33 -13.85 11.87 -5.43
CA TYR A 33 -13.52 11.39 -4.10
C TYR A 33 -14.70 10.66 -3.45
N GLY A 34 -14.46 9.46 -2.95
CA GLY A 34 -15.40 8.68 -2.15
C GLY A 34 -15.14 8.84 -0.65
N SER A 35 -16.19 9.08 0.13
CA SER A 35 -16.15 9.17 1.60
C SER A 35 -17.27 8.36 2.23
N ARG A 36 -17.05 7.82 3.43
CA ARG A 36 -18.12 7.17 4.23
C ARG A 36 -19.21 8.16 4.64
N HIS A 37 -18.83 9.41 4.86
CA HIS A 37 -19.73 10.48 5.31
C HIS A 37 -19.49 11.73 4.45
N PRO A 38 -19.97 11.76 3.19
CA PRO A 38 -19.67 12.86 2.27
C PRO A 38 -20.18 14.22 2.78
N GLY A 39 -21.35 14.26 3.42
CA GLY A 39 -21.95 15.48 3.94
C GLY A 39 -21.19 16.13 5.12
N SER A 40 -20.41 15.37 5.89
CA SER A 40 -19.74 15.87 7.11
C SER A 40 -18.21 15.71 7.11
N SER A 41 -17.63 15.09 6.08
CA SER A 41 -16.18 14.85 6.00
C SER A 41 -15.40 16.13 5.72
N LYS A 42 -14.79 16.72 6.76
CA LYS A 42 -13.88 17.87 6.64
C LYS A 42 -12.75 17.63 5.64
N LYS A 43 -12.22 16.40 5.58
CA LYS A 43 -11.15 16.01 4.65
C LYS A 43 -11.63 16.09 3.20
N LEU A 44 -12.84 15.58 2.92
CA LEU A 44 -13.45 15.69 1.59
C LEU A 44 -13.68 17.15 1.21
N GLN A 45 -14.30 17.94 2.09
CA GLN A 45 -14.57 19.36 1.83
C GLN A 45 -13.28 20.14 1.55
N LYS A 46 -12.21 19.88 2.30
CA LYS A 46 -10.89 20.47 2.05
C LYS A 46 -10.33 20.07 0.68
N ALA A 47 -10.44 18.80 0.30
CA ALA A 47 -9.95 18.33 -1.00
C ALA A 47 -10.71 18.97 -2.17
N LEU A 48 -12.05 19.05 -2.09
CA LEU A 48 -12.89 19.69 -3.11
C LEU A 48 -12.65 21.19 -3.22
N HIS A 49 -12.43 21.87 -2.08
CA HIS A 49 -12.07 23.29 -2.09
C HIS A 49 -10.72 23.54 -2.77
N ALA A 50 -9.72 22.70 -2.51
CA ALA A 50 -8.41 22.81 -3.15
C ALA A 50 -8.41 22.35 -4.62
N GLN A 51 -9.37 21.52 -5.02
CA GLN A 51 -9.43 20.87 -6.32
C GLN A 51 -10.85 20.99 -6.89
N PRO A 52 -11.27 22.19 -7.33
CA PRO A 52 -12.66 22.44 -7.76
C PRO A 52 -13.06 21.66 -9.03
N ALA A 53 -12.10 21.07 -9.75
CA ALA A 53 -12.36 20.20 -10.89
C ALA A 53 -12.73 18.75 -10.48
N ALA A 54 -12.53 18.36 -9.22
CA ALA A 54 -12.93 17.05 -8.71
C ALA A 54 -14.39 17.05 -8.24
N ALA A 55 -15.03 15.89 -8.34
CA ALA A 55 -16.31 15.61 -7.70
C ALA A 55 -16.12 14.91 -6.35
N GLY A 56 -17.18 14.87 -5.53
CA GLY A 56 -17.18 14.14 -4.26
C GLY A 56 -18.54 13.53 -3.95
N GLY A 57 -18.52 12.35 -3.33
CA GLY A 57 -19.74 11.61 -2.98
C GLY A 57 -19.47 10.50 -1.98
N SER A 58 -20.46 9.61 -1.84
CA SER A 58 -20.30 8.35 -1.11
C SER A 58 -19.28 7.44 -1.80
N ILE A 59 -18.85 6.39 -1.09
CA ILE A 59 -17.93 5.39 -1.67
C ILE A 59 -18.56 4.71 -2.89
N ALA A 60 -19.80 4.23 -2.77
CA ALA A 60 -20.49 3.54 -3.85
C ALA A 60 -20.71 4.43 -5.08
N GLU A 61 -21.12 5.69 -4.89
CA GLU A 61 -21.28 6.65 -6.00
C GLU A 61 -19.95 6.90 -6.72
N ALA A 62 -18.84 7.03 -5.98
CA ALA A 62 -17.52 7.22 -6.59
C ALA A 62 -17.11 5.98 -7.41
N VAL A 63 -17.30 4.77 -6.87
CA VAL A 63 -17.00 3.50 -7.56
C VAL A 63 -17.85 3.35 -8.81
N GLU A 64 -19.16 3.58 -8.73
CA GLU A 64 -20.06 3.56 -9.88
C GLU A 64 -19.64 4.58 -10.95
N TRP A 65 -19.28 5.80 -10.51
CA TRP A 65 -18.87 6.87 -11.40
C TRP A 65 -17.58 6.57 -12.17
N ALA A 66 -16.61 5.86 -11.57
CA ALA A 66 -15.39 5.43 -12.27
C ALA A 66 -15.72 4.57 -13.51
N GLY A 67 -16.82 3.83 -13.48
CA GLY A 67 -17.42 3.16 -14.63
C GLY A 67 -16.89 1.75 -14.88
N GLY A 68 -17.82 0.80 -14.93
CA GLY A 68 -17.73 -0.68 -14.92
C GLY A 68 -16.92 -1.42 -15.99
N GLY A 69 -15.66 -1.08 -16.27
CA GLY A 69 -14.76 -2.00 -16.98
C GLY A 69 -13.42 -1.44 -17.47
N PRO A 70 -12.59 -2.33 -18.07
CA PRO A 70 -11.31 -2.00 -18.71
C PRO A 70 -11.30 -0.69 -19.48
N GLY A 71 -10.29 0.15 -19.25
CA GLY A 71 -9.96 1.31 -20.07
C GLY A 71 -10.78 2.57 -19.77
N ARG A 72 -11.69 2.55 -18.78
CA ARG A 72 -12.54 3.70 -18.43
C ARG A 72 -12.15 4.38 -17.13
N GLY A 73 -11.70 3.62 -16.13
CA GLY A 73 -11.25 4.20 -14.88
C GLY A 73 -10.66 3.19 -13.89
N ALA A 74 -10.25 3.69 -12.74
CA ALA A 74 -9.71 2.90 -11.64
C ALA A 74 -10.24 3.40 -10.29
N VAL A 75 -10.32 2.50 -9.33
CA VAL A 75 -10.67 2.79 -7.94
C VAL A 75 -9.41 2.72 -7.08
N LEU A 76 -8.98 3.85 -6.52
CA LEU A 76 -7.80 3.96 -5.66
C LEU A 76 -8.23 3.96 -4.19
N LEU A 77 -7.68 3.05 -3.40
CA LEU A 77 -7.94 2.94 -1.98
C LEU A 77 -6.85 3.68 -1.21
N THR A 78 -7.17 4.87 -0.71
CA THR A 78 -6.25 5.75 0.03
C THR A 78 -6.77 6.01 1.44
N VAL A 79 -7.28 4.95 2.06
CA VAL A 79 -7.80 4.92 3.43
C VAL A 79 -6.70 4.51 4.42
N PRO A 80 -6.90 4.72 5.74
CA PRO A 80 -5.98 4.17 6.74
C PRO A 80 -5.86 2.64 6.61
N GLY A 81 -4.66 2.11 6.86
CA GLY A 81 -4.37 0.67 6.76
C GLY A 81 -5.29 -0.22 7.60
N SER A 82 -5.74 0.27 8.75
CA SER A 82 -6.70 -0.42 9.61
C SER A 82 -8.02 -0.78 8.92
N ALA A 83 -8.39 -0.09 7.83
CA ALA A 83 -9.56 -0.44 7.02
C ALA A 83 -9.41 -1.79 6.30
N LEU A 84 -8.18 -2.30 6.13
CA LEU A 84 -7.84 -3.53 5.44
C LEU A 84 -6.90 -4.44 6.27
N ALA A 85 -6.82 -4.24 7.58
CA ALA A 85 -5.87 -4.94 8.47
C ALA A 85 -6.29 -6.37 8.89
N SER A 86 -7.47 -6.84 8.49
CA SER A 86 -7.94 -8.20 8.76
C SER A 86 -8.88 -8.69 7.65
N ASP A 87 -9.09 -10.00 7.57
CA ASP A 87 -10.07 -10.60 6.64
C ASP A 87 -11.47 -9.98 6.81
N ALA A 88 -11.91 -9.77 8.06
CA ALA A 88 -13.21 -9.17 8.36
C ALA A 88 -13.29 -7.70 7.92
N ALA A 89 -12.21 -6.94 8.12
CA ALA A 89 -12.10 -5.55 7.67
C ALA A 89 -12.11 -5.48 6.14
N CYS A 90 -11.36 -6.35 5.46
CA CYS A 90 -11.36 -6.47 4.01
C CYS A 90 -12.76 -6.80 3.47
N ALA A 91 -13.46 -7.76 4.07
CA ALA A 91 -14.81 -8.11 3.66
C ALA A 91 -15.81 -6.96 3.86
N ALA A 92 -15.71 -6.25 5.00
CA ALA A 92 -16.53 -5.06 5.25
C ALA A 92 -16.24 -3.92 4.26
N PHE A 93 -14.97 -3.70 3.96
CA PHE A 93 -14.54 -2.67 3.03
C PHE A 93 -14.97 -3.00 1.59
N ALA A 94 -14.79 -4.24 1.14
CA ALA A 94 -15.25 -4.73 -0.16
C ALA A 94 -16.77 -4.51 -0.33
N ARG A 95 -17.58 -4.83 0.68
CA ARG A 95 -19.02 -4.52 0.66
C ARG A 95 -19.31 -3.03 0.52
N SER A 96 -18.50 -2.17 1.11
CA SER A 96 -18.69 -0.71 1.04
C SER A 96 -18.41 -0.12 -0.34
N LEU A 97 -17.65 -0.82 -1.20
CA LEU A 97 -17.43 -0.42 -2.59
C LEU A 97 -18.69 -0.60 -3.44
N GLY A 98 -19.62 -1.46 -3.01
CA GLY A 98 -20.86 -1.73 -3.71
C GLY A 98 -20.69 -2.67 -4.91
N PRO A 99 -21.81 -3.03 -5.59
CA PRO A 99 -21.81 -4.01 -6.68
C PRO A 99 -21.01 -3.54 -7.91
N PHE A 100 -20.85 -2.23 -8.09
CA PHE A 100 -20.11 -1.65 -9.21
C PHE A 100 -18.59 -1.84 -9.12
N ALA A 101 -18.07 -2.44 -8.04
CA ALA A 101 -16.68 -2.85 -7.94
C ALA A 101 -16.36 -4.03 -8.90
N ALA A 102 -17.36 -4.84 -9.27
CA ALA A 102 -17.16 -5.95 -10.21
C ALA A 102 -16.63 -5.41 -11.56
N GLY A 103 -15.61 -6.09 -12.10
CA GLY A 103 -14.93 -5.72 -13.34
C GLY A 103 -14.01 -4.48 -13.23
N GLN A 104 -13.88 -3.86 -12.05
CA GLN A 104 -13.03 -2.68 -11.86
C GLN A 104 -11.57 -3.04 -11.60
N VAL A 105 -10.68 -2.15 -12.04
CA VAL A 105 -9.31 -2.07 -11.51
C VAL A 105 -9.37 -1.39 -10.15
N VAL A 106 -8.96 -2.11 -9.09
CA VAL A 106 -8.91 -1.61 -7.72
C VAL A 106 -7.46 -1.56 -7.25
N ILE A 107 -6.96 -0.38 -6.93
CA ILE A 107 -5.58 -0.13 -6.52
C ILE A 107 -5.51 0.13 -5.02
N ASP A 108 -4.98 -0.82 -4.27
CA ASP A 108 -4.68 -0.73 -2.84
C ASP A 108 -3.37 0.05 -2.59
N ALA A 109 -3.49 1.26 -2.05
CA ALA A 109 -2.37 2.10 -1.63
C ALA A 109 -2.16 2.11 -0.10
N THR A 110 -2.80 1.20 0.61
CA THR A 110 -2.74 1.13 2.07
C THR A 110 -1.50 0.38 2.56
N ASN A 111 -1.12 0.61 3.82
CA ASN A 111 -0.17 -0.21 4.56
C ASN A 111 -0.87 -0.69 5.83
N PRO A 112 -1.22 -1.99 5.96
CA PRO A 112 -2.05 -2.49 7.05
C PRO A 112 -1.21 -2.63 8.33
N LEU A 113 -0.86 -1.51 8.95
CA LEU A 113 -0.10 -1.49 10.20
C LEU A 113 -1.03 -1.54 11.42
N ASP A 114 -0.48 -1.97 12.55
CA ASP A 114 -1.12 -1.91 13.87
C ASP A 114 -1.46 -0.46 14.31
N SER A 115 -2.05 -0.31 15.50
CA SER A 115 -2.42 1.01 16.02
C SER A 115 -1.23 1.93 16.25
N GLU A 116 -0.06 1.35 16.53
CA GLU A 116 1.19 2.07 16.77
C GLU A 116 1.91 2.44 15.47
N GLY A 117 1.48 1.86 14.34
CA GLY A 117 2.10 2.07 13.03
C GLY A 117 3.46 1.37 12.89
N SER A 118 3.72 0.34 13.69
CA SER A 118 5.01 -0.34 13.78
C SER A 118 5.07 -1.69 13.06
N GLU A 119 3.98 -2.45 13.06
CA GLU A 119 3.98 -3.84 12.59
C GLU A 119 2.86 -4.11 11.59
N LEU A 120 3.14 -4.89 10.53
CA LEU A 120 2.13 -5.36 9.59
C LEU A 120 1.13 -6.33 10.24
N CYS A 121 -0.13 -6.00 10.05
CA CYS A 121 -1.28 -6.83 10.37
C CYS A 121 -1.64 -7.71 9.16
N TRP A 122 -1.12 -8.94 9.14
CA TRP A 122 -1.52 -9.97 8.19
C TRP A 122 -2.38 -11.05 8.84
N THR A 123 -3.38 -11.53 8.10
CA THR A 123 -4.15 -12.70 8.52
C THR A 123 -3.62 -13.93 7.78
N ARG A 124 -3.07 -14.90 8.54
CA ARG A 124 -2.52 -16.17 8.01
C ARG A 124 -1.43 -15.96 6.94
N GLY A 125 -0.58 -14.95 7.12
CA GLY A 125 0.53 -14.65 6.20
C GLY A 125 0.11 -14.15 4.82
N ARG A 126 -1.14 -13.70 4.65
CA ARG A 126 -1.65 -13.08 3.43
C ARG A 126 -1.66 -11.57 3.58
N SER A 127 -1.24 -10.89 2.53
CA SER A 127 -1.25 -9.43 2.44
C SER A 127 -2.67 -8.86 2.43
N SER A 128 -2.83 -7.56 2.74
CA SER A 128 -4.15 -6.90 2.66
C SER A 128 -4.72 -6.94 1.24
N ALA A 129 -3.88 -6.76 0.22
CA ALA A 129 -4.31 -6.85 -1.17
C ALA A 129 -4.70 -8.28 -1.58
N GLU A 130 -4.04 -9.32 -1.05
CA GLU A 130 -4.45 -10.71 -1.27
C GLU A 130 -5.82 -11.00 -0.63
N ALA A 131 -6.04 -10.56 0.60
CA ALA A 131 -7.32 -10.71 1.30
C ALA A 131 -8.44 -9.92 0.61
N LEU A 132 -8.14 -8.70 0.14
CA LEU A 132 -9.08 -7.87 -0.61
C LEU A 132 -9.44 -8.51 -1.96
N ALA A 133 -8.49 -9.09 -2.68
CA ALA A 133 -8.74 -9.80 -3.94
C ALA A 133 -9.69 -10.99 -3.74
N GLN A 134 -9.59 -11.71 -2.62
CA GLN A 134 -10.55 -12.77 -2.30
C GLN A 134 -11.96 -12.25 -2.03
N CYS A 135 -12.08 -11.04 -1.47
CA CYS A 135 -13.36 -10.40 -1.21
C CYS A 135 -13.97 -9.75 -2.47
N LEU A 136 -13.18 -9.53 -3.51
CA LEU A 136 -13.55 -8.90 -4.78
C LEU A 136 -13.15 -9.80 -5.97
N PRO A 137 -13.70 -11.03 -6.09
CA PRO A 137 -13.25 -12.02 -7.06
C PRO A 137 -13.49 -11.60 -8.52
N GLU A 138 -14.39 -10.64 -8.75
CA GLU A 138 -14.69 -10.10 -10.07
C GLU A 138 -13.91 -8.81 -10.38
N SER A 139 -13.11 -8.29 -9.44
CA SER A 139 -12.28 -7.10 -9.63
C SER A 139 -10.82 -7.48 -9.88
N PHE A 140 -10.08 -6.55 -10.49
CA PHE A 140 -8.64 -6.67 -10.71
C PHE A 140 -7.90 -5.88 -9.64
N VAL A 141 -7.54 -6.56 -8.54
CA VAL A 141 -6.90 -5.94 -7.39
C VAL A 141 -5.39 -5.83 -7.59
N TYR A 142 -4.87 -4.61 -7.45
CA TYR A 142 -3.46 -4.27 -7.52
C TYR A 142 -2.98 -3.61 -6.23
N LYS A 143 -1.73 -3.87 -5.83
CA LYS A 143 -1.00 -3.11 -4.82
C LYS A 143 -0.10 -2.09 -5.51
N ALA A 144 -0.22 -0.81 -5.19
CA ALA A 144 0.67 0.24 -5.70
C ALA A 144 0.70 1.45 -4.75
N PHE A 145 1.65 2.36 -4.93
CA PHE A 145 1.79 3.61 -4.13
C PHE A 145 2.10 3.41 -2.63
N ASN A 146 2.10 2.19 -2.12
CA ASN A 146 2.28 1.91 -0.71
C ASN A 146 3.77 2.04 -0.26
N THR A 147 4.72 1.91 -1.20
CA THR A 147 6.17 1.93 -0.96
C THR A 147 6.82 3.31 -1.15
N VAL A 148 6.04 4.38 -1.27
CA VAL A 148 6.55 5.75 -1.42
C VAL A 148 5.85 6.69 -0.46
N GLY A 149 6.59 7.65 0.09
CA GLY A 149 6.02 8.70 0.93
C GLY A 149 5.20 9.72 0.13
N VAL A 150 4.30 10.42 0.82
CA VAL A 150 3.38 11.38 0.18
C VAL A 150 4.11 12.59 -0.41
N GLU A 151 5.24 12.96 0.17
CA GLU A 151 6.19 13.95 -0.35
C GLU A 151 6.65 13.58 -1.77
N HIS A 152 7.03 12.33 -2.00
CA HIS A 152 7.42 11.83 -3.32
C HIS A 152 6.23 11.67 -4.26
N MET A 153 5.02 11.39 -3.75
CA MET A 153 3.80 11.45 -4.57
C MET A 153 3.50 12.86 -5.08
N SER A 154 3.83 13.89 -4.29
CA SER A 154 3.65 15.29 -4.69
C SER A 154 4.71 15.76 -5.70
N GLN A 155 5.93 15.20 -5.59
CA GLN A 155 7.08 15.49 -6.43
C GLN A 155 7.73 14.18 -6.96
N PRO A 156 7.06 13.50 -7.92
CA PRO A 156 7.48 12.17 -8.39
C PRO A 156 8.60 12.22 -9.45
N ASP A 157 9.00 13.42 -9.87
CA ASP A 157 10.10 13.67 -10.81
C ASP A 157 11.48 13.33 -10.22
N GLY A 158 11.53 13.00 -8.93
CA GLY A 158 12.74 12.63 -8.21
C GLY A 158 13.61 13.81 -7.82
N ALA A 159 13.13 15.04 -7.97
CA ALA A 159 13.85 16.25 -7.55
C ALA A 159 14.26 16.21 -6.06
N LEU A 160 13.49 15.50 -5.24
CA LEU A 160 13.77 15.28 -3.83
C LEU A 160 14.84 14.22 -3.54
N VAL A 161 15.37 13.52 -4.54
CA VAL A 161 16.26 12.35 -4.38
C VAL A 161 17.47 12.43 -5.32
N THR A 162 17.26 12.11 -6.59
CA THR A 162 18.30 11.91 -7.61
C THR A 162 18.15 12.82 -8.82
N GLY A 163 17.06 13.60 -8.88
CA GLY A 163 16.61 14.31 -10.07
C GLY A 163 16.07 13.41 -11.18
N GLN A 164 15.95 12.10 -10.92
CA GLN A 164 15.40 11.13 -11.88
C GLN A 164 14.04 10.62 -11.42
N ARG A 165 13.13 10.45 -12.39
CA ARG A 165 11.79 9.91 -12.18
C ARG A 165 11.86 8.62 -11.34
N LEU A 166 11.14 8.60 -10.22
CA LEU A 166 11.18 7.48 -9.30
C LEU A 166 10.44 6.27 -9.89
N THR A 167 10.97 5.08 -9.67
CA THR A 167 10.30 3.82 -10.03
C THR A 167 9.26 3.47 -8.97
N LEU A 168 8.02 3.22 -9.41
CA LEU A 168 6.96 2.72 -8.55
C LEU A 168 6.67 1.27 -8.90
N MET A 169 6.96 0.38 -7.95
CA MET A 169 6.64 -1.03 -8.05
C MET A 169 5.15 -1.26 -7.79
N PHE A 170 4.55 -2.17 -8.54
CA PHE A 170 3.16 -2.59 -8.33
C PHE A 170 2.95 -4.07 -8.62
N ALA A 171 2.05 -4.71 -7.89
CA ALA A 171 1.75 -6.14 -7.99
C ALA A 171 0.25 -6.36 -8.21
N GLY A 172 -0.12 -7.37 -8.99
CA GLY A 172 -1.52 -7.70 -9.30
C GLY A 172 -1.63 -8.66 -10.49
N PRO A 173 -2.84 -8.96 -10.98
CA PRO A 173 -3.04 -9.79 -12.17
C PRO A 173 -2.33 -9.22 -13.41
N ALA A 174 -2.19 -10.04 -14.47
CA ALA A 174 -1.63 -9.55 -15.74
C ALA A 174 -2.66 -8.71 -16.53
N GLU A 175 -3.93 -9.01 -16.33
CA GLU A 175 -5.10 -8.34 -16.87
C GLU A 175 -5.17 -6.89 -16.37
N HIS A 176 -5.22 -5.92 -17.28
CA HIS A 176 -5.22 -4.47 -16.97
C HIS A 176 -3.92 -3.89 -16.42
N GLN A 177 -2.83 -4.66 -16.43
CA GLN A 177 -1.52 -4.19 -15.96
C GLN A 177 -1.08 -2.90 -16.67
N ALA A 178 -1.35 -2.77 -17.97
CA ALA A 178 -1.04 -1.59 -18.76
C ALA A 178 -1.87 -0.35 -18.36
N GLU A 179 -3.10 -0.55 -17.89
CA GLU A 179 -3.96 0.54 -17.43
C GLU A 179 -3.47 1.10 -16.08
N VAL A 180 -3.07 0.21 -15.17
CA VAL A 180 -2.44 0.59 -13.90
C VAL A 180 -1.12 1.30 -14.15
N ALA A 181 -0.29 0.79 -15.07
CA ALA A 181 0.96 1.45 -15.47
C ALA A 181 0.71 2.88 -15.99
N GLN A 182 -0.28 3.07 -16.87
CA GLN A 182 -0.66 4.40 -17.36
C GLN A 182 -1.14 5.34 -16.27
N LEU A 183 -1.83 4.84 -15.24
CA LEU A 183 -2.25 5.65 -14.10
C LEU A 183 -1.04 6.08 -13.26
N ILE A 184 -0.13 5.15 -12.98
CA ILE A 184 1.13 5.41 -12.27
C ILE A 184 1.98 6.44 -13.04
N GLU A 185 2.02 6.33 -14.37
CA GLU A 185 2.72 7.28 -15.23
C GLU A 185 2.08 8.67 -15.18
N ALA A 186 0.75 8.74 -15.21
CA ALA A 186 0.00 9.98 -15.10
C ALA A 186 0.23 10.69 -13.76
N VAL A 187 0.38 9.93 -12.67
CA VAL A 187 0.81 10.50 -11.39
C VAL A 187 2.21 11.08 -11.51
N GLY A 188 3.10 10.40 -12.24
CA GLY A 188 4.43 10.91 -12.59
C GLY A 188 5.57 9.93 -12.31
N PHE A 189 5.28 8.67 -11.96
CA PHE A 189 6.29 7.65 -11.66
C PHE A 189 6.61 6.75 -12.85
N GLN A 190 7.78 6.13 -12.86
CA GLN A 190 8.10 5.04 -13.78
C GLN A 190 7.47 3.74 -13.26
N PRO A 191 6.45 3.16 -13.92
CA PRO A 191 5.81 1.94 -13.44
C PRO A 191 6.72 0.73 -13.62
N HIS A 192 6.71 -0.16 -12.64
CA HIS A 192 7.36 -1.47 -12.72
C HIS A 192 6.47 -2.56 -12.13
N TRP A 193 5.95 -3.44 -12.97
CA TRP A 193 5.10 -4.54 -12.52
C TRP A 193 5.96 -5.69 -12.00
N VAL A 194 5.75 -6.10 -10.75
CA VAL A 194 6.54 -7.15 -10.08
C VAL A 194 5.88 -8.52 -10.10
N GLY A 195 4.75 -8.67 -10.80
CA GLY A 195 4.03 -9.92 -10.95
C GLY A 195 2.71 -10.00 -10.18
N HIS A 196 2.25 -11.23 -9.96
CA HIS A 196 0.96 -11.58 -9.34
C HIS A 196 0.71 -10.88 -7.99
N VAL A 197 -0.57 -10.73 -7.59
CA VAL A 197 -0.98 -10.10 -6.31
C VAL A 197 -0.30 -10.70 -5.08
N ARG A 198 0.21 -11.94 -5.17
CA ARG A 198 1.00 -12.59 -4.12
C ARG A 198 2.23 -11.79 -3.68
N TYR A 199 2.80 -10.96 -4.56
CA TYR A 199 3.94 -10.08 -4.27
C TYR A 199 3.55 -8.79 -3.54
N ALA A 200 2.25 -8.51 -3.35
CA ALA A 200 1.79 -7.41 -2.52
C ALA A 200 2.32 -7.53 -1.08
N ARG A 201 2.49 -8.75 -0.55
CA ARG A 201 3.14 -8.98 0.75
C ARG A 201 4.56 -8.41 0.81
N ASN A 202 5.33 -8.51 -0.27
CA ASN A 202 6.69 -8.01 -0.33
C ASN A 202 6.70 -6.48 -0.40
N LEU A 203 5.75 -5.89 -1.13
CA LEU A 203 5.59 -4.44 -1.19
C LEU A 203 5.11 -3.87 0.15
N GLU A 204 4.22 -4.57 0.86
CA GLU A 204 3.79 -4.21 2.21
C GLU A 204 4.96 -4.30 3.21
N ALA A 205 5.73 -5.39 3.20
CA ALA A 205 6.93 -5.54 4.04
C ALA A 205 8.00 -4.48 3.76
N LEU A 206 8.20 -4.12 2.50
CA LEU A 206 9.10 -3.04 2.13
C LEU A 206 8.60 -1.69 2.68
N ALA A 207 7.29 -1.45 2.65
CA ALA A 207 6.70 -0.25 3.21
C ALA A 207 6.82 -0.20 4.73
N GLU A 208 6.62 -1.29 5.45
CA GLU A 208 6.87 -1.37 6.91
C GLU A 208 8.31 -0.98 7.23
N LEU A 209 9.28 -1.61 6.55
CA LEU A 209 10.70 -1.31 6.75
C LEU A 209 11.02 0.16 6.46
N TYR A 210 10.50 0.70 5.36
CA TYR A 210 10.65 2.12 5.00
C TYR A 210 10.06 3.04 6.08
N ILE A 211 8.85 2.75 6.56
CA ILE A 211 8.16 3.55 7.58
C ILE A 211 8.92 3.50 8.91
N HIS A 212 9.38 2.32 9.32
CA HIS A 212 10.19 2.14 10.53
C HIS A 212 11.45 3.03 10.50
N LEU A 213 12.16 3.04 9.37
CA LEU A 213 13.36 3.87 9.19
C LEU A 213 13.05 5.37 9.20
N GLY A 214 11.90 5.75 8.62
CA GLY A 214 11.38 7.11 8.68
C GLY A 214 11.02 7.59 10.09
N GLY A 215 10.46 6.71 10.92
CA GLY A 215 9.89 7.05 12.23
C GLY A 215 10.86 6.97 13.42
N GLY A 216 11.91 6.14 13.38
CA GLY A 216 12.71 5.83 14.58
C GLY A 216 14.24 5.91 14.46
N MET A 217 14.81 5.91 13.25
CA MET A 217 16.28 5.88 13.07
C MET A 217 16.86 7.12 12.36
N GLY A 218 16.14 8.24 12.34
CA GLY A 218 16.66 9.51 11.81
C GLY A 218 16.12 9.93 10.44
N GLY A 219 15.02 9.33 9.97
CA GLY A 219 14.18 9.92 8.95
C GLY A 219 14.71 9.88 7.51
N PRO A 220 13.89 10.32 6.54
CA PRO A 220 14.08 10.19 5.08
C PRO A 220 15.34 10.87 4.51
N LEU A 221 16.13 11.58 5.33
CA LEU A 221 17.34 12.29 4.92
C LEU A 221 18.42 11.35 4.37
N ARG A 222 18.48 10.08 4.77
CA ARG A 222 19.53 9.15 4.27
C ARG A 222 19.12 8.33 3.06
N TRP A 223 17.83 8.27 2.75
CA TRP A 223 17.28 7.53 1.61
C TRP A 223 16.97 8.45 0.42
N ALA A 224 17.08 9.77 0.60
CA ALA A 224 16.77 10.77 -0.42
C ALA A 224 17.52 12.11 -0.38
N ALA A 225 18.36 12.47 0.60
CA ALA A 225 18.97 13.82 0.59
C ALA A 225 20.19 13.95 -0.37
N PRO A 226 20.46 15.16 -0.90
CA PRO A 226 21.56 15.43 -1.82
C PRO A 226 22.96 15.20 -1.19
N PRO A 227 24.00 14.99 -2.03
CA PRO A 227 25.32 14.50 -1.63
C PRO A 227 26.20 15.47 -0.82
N GLU A 228 25.74 16.67 -0.52
CA GLU A 228 26.58 17.78 -0.03
C GLU A 228 27.19 17.56 1.38
N HIS A 229 26.77 16.54 2.15
CA HIS A 229 27.16 16.37 3.56
C HIS A 229 27.61 14.95 3.95
N CYS A 230 28.14 14.16 3.01
CA CYS A 230 28.57 12.78 3.31
C CYS A 230 30.05 12.70 3.75
N PRO A 231 30.36 12.35 5.02
CA PRO A 231 31.63 11.69 5.34
C PRO A 231 31.57 10.25 4.83
N SER A 232 32.62 9.84 4.13
CA SER A 232 32.77 8.56 3.43
C SER A 232 32.36 7.34 4.26
N GLU A 233 31.69 6.39 3.59
CA GLU A 233 31.29 5.04 4.03
C GLU A 233 29.80 4.91 4.47
N GLY A 234 28.92 4.75 3.48
CA GLY A 234 27.53 4.34 3.67
C GLY A 234 27.02 3.53 2.48
N ILE A 235 26.33 2.42 2.75
CA ILE A 235 25.82 1.47 1.75
C ILE A 235 24.68 2.11 0.94
N LEU A 236 24.92 2.26 -0.36
CA LEU A 236 23.91 2.62 -1.35
C LEU A 236 23.19 1.33 -1.79
N ILE A 237 21.95 1.09 -1.33
CA ILE A 237 21.13 0.01 -1.92
C ILE A 237 20.51 0.55 -3.20
N GLY A 238 21.29 0.53 -4.29
CA GLY A 238 20.75 0.64 -5.63
C GLY A 238 19.90 -0.60 -5.90
N LEU A 239 18.61 -0.42 -6.17
CA LEU A 239 17.82 -1.45 -6.85
C LEU A 239 18.57 -1.79 -8.13
N ILE A 240 19.20 -2.97 -8.17
CA ILE A 240 19.99 -3.45 -9.29
C ILE A 240 19.08 -3.46 -10.52
N PRO A 241 19.34 -2.68 -11.58
CA PRO A 241 18.67 -2.90 -12.85
C PRO A 241 19.21 -4.22 -13.40
N THR A 242 18.45 -5.30 -13.27
CA THR A 242 18.78 -6.55 -13.96
C THR A 242 18.31 -6.42 -15.41
N THR A 243 19.12 -5.82 -16.27
CA THR A 243 19.03 -6.04 -17.71
C THR A 243 19.58 -7.43 -18.03
N ALA A 244 18.68 -8.41 -18.17
CA ALA A 244 19.01 -9.68 -18.79
C ALA A 244 17.85 -10.13 -19.70
N ALA A 245 17.77 -9.51 -20.88
CA ALA A 245 17.13 -10.08 -22.07
C ALA A 245 18.02 -9.68 -23.26
N GLY A 246 18.58 -10.70 -23.91
CA GLY A 246 19.84 -10.60 -24.65
C GLY A 246 19.80 -10.04 -26.07
N THR A 247 20.96 -10.01 -26.69
CA THR A 247 21.11 -10.12 -28.15
C THR A 247 22.44 -10.82 -28.44
N MET A 248 22.33 -12.02 -29.02
CA MET A 248 23.40 -12.66 -29.79
C MET A 248 23.57 -11.89 -31.10
N ALA A 249 24.72 -11.27 -31.32
CA ALA A 249 25.26 -10.95 -32.64
C ALA A 249 26.77 -10.67 -32.51
N GLY A 250 27.59 -11.49 -33.18
CA GLY A 250 29.05 -11.41 -33.10
C GLY A 250 29.70 -10.43 -34.07
N ARG A 251 30.97 -10.13 -33.77
CA ARG A 251 32.16 -9.92 -34.64
C ARG A 251 33.03 -8.77 -34.10
N GLY A 252 34.34 -8.99 -34.09
CA GLY A 252 35.33 -7.91 -34.21
C GLY A 252 36.37 -7.86 -33.08
N GLU A 253 37.61 -8.14 -33.46
CA GLU A 253 38.83 -8.19 -32.65
C GLU A 253 39.34 -6.81 -32.17
N GLU A 254 40.21 -6.88 -31.14
CA GLU A 254 41.42 -6.07 -30.89
C GLU A 254 41.30 -4.57 -30.51
N GLN A 255 41.69 -4.22 -29.27
CA GLN A 255 43.03 -3.68 -28.97
C GLN A 255 43.23 -3.38 -27.48
N ALA A 256 44.46 -3.67 -27.04
CA ALA A 256 44.99 -3.50 -25.70
C ALA A 256 45.33 -2.04 -25.35
N SER A 257 45.30 -1.70 -24.07
CA SER A 257 46.34 -0.91 -23.38
C SER A 257 45.88 -0.59 -21.95
N GLY A 258 46.72 -0.90 -20.95
CA GLY A 258 46.43 -0.54 -19.56
C GLY A 258 47.16 -1.38 -18.53
N ILE A 259 48.49 -1.45 -18.66
CA ILE A 259 49.41 -2.06 -17.70
C ILE A 259 49.34 -1.32 -16.36
N THR A 260 49.17 -2.06 -15.26
CA THR A 260 49.99 -1.89 -14.04
C THR A 260 50.03 -3.23 -13.27
N ARG A 261 51.13 -3.97 -13.41
CA ARG A 261 51.62 -4.97 -12.43
C ARG A 261 52.12 -4.20 -11.20
N THR A 262 51.99 -4.68 -9.97
CA THR A 262 52.96 -5.57 -9.29
C THR A 262 52.39 -5.78 -7.86
N HIS A 263 52.22 -6.99 -7.33
CA HIS A 263 53.24 -7.67 -6.53
C HIS A 263 53.11 -9.19 -6.63
N MET A 264 54.22 -9.81 -7.04
CA MET A 264 54.53 -11.23 -6.88
C MET A 264 55.30 -11.41 -5.57
N LEU A 265 54.89 -12.40 -4.77
CA LEU A 265 55.78 -13.10 -3.85
C LEU A 265 55.62 -14.60 -4.15
N GLY A 266 56.72 -15.21 -4.56
CA GLY A 266 57.00 -16.66 -4.55
C GLY A 266 58.51 -16.81 -4.30
N PRO A 267 59.09 -18.02 -4.19
CA PRO A 267 58.52 -19.34 -4.43
C PRO A 267 58.66 -20.27 -3.19
N ASP A 268 58.14 -21.49 -3.20
CA ASP A 268 58.99 -22.65 -3.49
C ASP A 268 58.23 -23.83 -4.11
N ALA A 269 58.94 -24.54 -4.99
CA ALA A 269 58.45 -25.59 -5.88
C ALA A 269 58.94 -26.99 -5.46
N SER A 270 58.08 -27.99 -5.65
CA SER A 270 58.37 -29.38 -6.09
C SER A 270 57.05 -30.15 -6.01
N GLY A 271 56.62 -31.02 -6.91
CA GLY A 271 57.12 -31.61 -8.13
C GLY A 271 56.22 -32.82 -8.44
N THR A 272 56.07 -33.18 -9.72
CA THR A 272 55.59 -34.50 -10.25
C THR A 272 54.13 -34.91 -10.01
N THR A 273 53.37 -35.65 -10.85
CA THR A 273 53.34 -36.14 -12.25
C THR A 273 52.00 -36.90 -12.41
N GLY A 274 51.41 -36.97 -13.62
CA GLY A 274 50.49 -38.04 -14.07
C GLY A 274 48.98 -37.73 -13.97
N ARG A 275 48.27 -37.47 -15.08
CA ARG A 275 47.52 -38.44 -15.92
C ARG A 275 46.56 -39.34 -15.13
N ASP A 276 45.23 -39.15 -15.28
CA ASP A 276 44.43 -40.00 -16.18
C ASP A 276 43.03 -39.40 -16.46
N LEU A 277 42.52 -39.68 -17.66
CA LEU A 277 41.17 -39.37 -18.15
C LEU A 277 40.28 -40.60 -17.93
N GLY A 278 39.06 -40.40 -17.43
CA GLY A 278 38.04 -41.45 -17.39
C GLY A 278 36.66 -40.89 -17.01
N GLU A 279 35.82 -40.64 -18.00
CA GLU A 279 34.35 -40.51 -17.86
C GLU A 279 33.68 -41.91 -17.85
N PRO A 280 32.34 -42.03 -17.78
CA PRO A 280 31.38 -41.50 -16.79
C PRO A 280 30.51 -42.63 -16.22
N GLY A 281 29.88 -42.44 -15.05
CA GLY A 281 28.98 -43.44 -14.49
C GLY A 281 27.99 -42.89 -13.47
N SER A 282 26.74 -42.72 -13.94
CA SER A 282 25.50 -43.10 -13.25
C SER A 282 25.44 -42.95 -11.71
N ALA A 283 24.62 -42.04 -11.20
CA ALA A 283 23.37 -42.42 -10.53
C ALA A 283 22.67 -41.19 -9.92
N ILE A 284 21.36 -41.18 -10.14
CA ILE A 284 20.34 -40.32 -9.56
C ILE A 284 19.93 -40.99 -8.25
N ASP A 285 20.06 -40.32 -7.10
CA ASP A 285 19.06 -40.28 -6.02
C ASP A 285 19.63 -39.62 -4.75
N HIS A 286 19.05 -38.50 -4.34
CA HIS A 286 19.05 -38.11 -2.94
C HIS A 286 17.68 -37.55 -2.56
N VAL A 287 16.80 -38.49 -2.20
CA VAL A 287 15.61 -38.26 -1.39
C VAL A 287 16.05 -37.79 0.00
N LEU A 288 15.65 -36.57 0.36
CA LEU A 288 15.69 -36.03 1.73
C LEU A 288 14.77 -36.87 2.63
N LYS A 289 15.36 -37.58 3.60
CA LYS A 289 14.62 -38.18 4.72
C LYS A 289 14.20 -37.09 5.71
N PRO A 290 12.95 -37.08 6.21
CA PRO A 290 12.56 -36.22 7.32
C PRO A 290 13.02 -36.83 8.65
N SER A 291 13.64 -36.01 9.50
CA SER A 291 13.98 -36.37 10.88
C SER A 291 12.73 -36.39 11.76
N HIS A 292 12.46 -37.53 12.39
CA HIS A 292 11.50 -37.66 13.48
C HIS A 292 11.97 -36.85 14.70
N ALA A 293 11.20 -35.84 15.10
CA ALA A 293 11.22 -35.29 16.45
C ALA A 293 9.98 -35.79 17.18
N GLN A 294 10.20 -36.45 18.31
CA GLN A 294 9.16 -36.97 19.20
C GLN A 294 8.46 -35.79 19.89
N VAL A 295 7.12 -35.78 19.87
CA VAL A 295 6.31 -34.93 20.73
C VAL A 295 5.68 -35.83 21.78
N GLU A 296 6.23 -35.78 22.99
CA GLU A 296 5.63 -36.35 24.19
C GLU A 296 4.41 -35.53 24.62
N GLY A 297 3.42 -36.25 25.18
CA GLY A 297 2.04 -35.79 25.33
C GLY A 297 1.80 -34.66 26.34
N LEU A 298 0.79 -33.86 26.03
CA LEU A 298 0.10 -32.96 26.94
C LEU A 298 -1.27 -33.56 27.27
N PRO A 299 -1.69 -33.63 28.55
CA PRO A 299 -3.05 -34.00 28.91
C PRO A 299 -3.97 -32.78 28.83
N GLU A 300 -5.13 -32.94 28.21
CA GLU A 300 -6.25 -31.98 28.33
C GLU A 300 -6.95 -32.10 29.68
N PRO A 301 -7.59 -31.03 30.16
CA PRO A 301 -8.82 -31.23 30.93
C PRO A 301 -9.97 -30.31 30.51
N GLU A 302 -11.07 -31.00 30.18
CA GLU A 302 -12.45 -30.88 30.71
C GLU A 302 -13.22 -29.55 30.64
N GLU A 303 -14.33 -29.63 29.90
CA GLU A 303 -15.53 -28.81 30.02
C GLU A 303 -16.12 -28.90 31.44
N ASP A 304 -16.41 -27.76 32.08
CA ASP A 304 -17.35 -27.72 33.20
C ASP A 304 -18.52 -26.80 32.88
N ARG A 305 -19.69 -27.42 32.71
CA ARG A 305 -21.01 -26.79 32.72
C ARG A 305 -21.54 -26.87 34.14
N ARG A 306 -21.85 -25.74 34.77
CA ARG A 306 -22.88 -25.68 35.83
C ARG A 306 -23.75 -24.44 35.71
N GLU A 307 -25.04 -24.71 35.77
CA GLU A 307 -26.21 -23.84 35.77
C GLU A 307 -26.40 -23.12 37.12
N GLU A 308 -27.13 -22.00 37.07
CA GLU A 308 -28.18 -21.48 38.00
C GLU A 308 -27.98 -21.63 39.52
N GLU A 309 -28.23 -20.62 40.39
CA GLU A 309 -29.49 -19.89 40.60
C GLU A 309 -29.27 -18.78 41.67
N ASP A 310 -29.93 -17.62 41.51
CA ASP A 310 -30.68 -16.78 42.50
C ASP A 310 -30.18 -16.57 43.96
N THR A 311 -30.32 -15.44 44.67
CA THR A 311 -31.28 -14.31 44.66
C THR A 311 -30.81 -13.21 45.66
N HIS A 312 -31.14 -11.94 45.35
CA HIS A 312 -31.52 -10.79 46.21
C HIS A 312 -30.63 -10.25 47.37
N GLY A 313 -30.32 -8.94 47.29
CA GLY A 313 -29.92 -8.10 48.44
C GLY A 313 -29.55 -6.65 48.07
N HIS A 314 -30.55 -5.77 47.98
CA HIS A 314 -30.47 -4.30 47.88
C HIS A 314 -29.58 -3.65 48.96
N VAL A 315 -28.73 -2.66 48.59
CA VAL A 315 -28.58 -1.36 49.29
C VAL A 315 -28.07 -0.30 48.29
N SER A 316 -28.82 0.81 48.17
CA SER A 316 -28.55 2.02 47.40
C SER A 316 -27.58 2.96 48.10
N ILE A 317 -26.71 3.68 47.36
CA ILE A 317 -26.30 5.07 47.68
C ILE A 317 -26.02 5.83 46.35
N GLU A 318 -26.80 6.88 46.13
CA GLU A 318 -26.64 7.91 45.10
C GLU A 318 -25.60 8.96 45.52
N HIS A 319 -24.95 9.63 44.54
CA HIS A 319 -24.43 10.99 44.71
C HIS A 319 -24.56 11.79 43.40
N GLU A 320 -25.68 12.51 43.33
CA GLU A 320 -25.84 13.95 43.04
C GLU A 320 -24.91 14.64 42.02
N ILE A 321 -25.52 15.04 40.90
CA ILE A 321 -25.08 16.13 40.02
C ILE A 321 -25.88 17.38 40.40
N ALA A 322 -25.20 18.45 40.80
CA ALA A 322 -25.83 19.74 41.12
C ALA A 322 -25.87 20.67 39.90
N ALA A 323 -27.05 21.21 39.61
CA ALA A 323 -27.29 22.40 38.79
C ALA A 323 -27.95 23.47 39.69
N PRO A 324 -27.83 24.78 39.39
CA PRO A 324 -28.73 25.78 39.94
C PRO A 324 -29.79 26.25 38.93
N LEU A 325 -31.05 26.23 39.38
CA LEU A 325 -32.20 26.98 38.86
C LEU A 325 -32.08 28.47 39.22
N ILE A 326 -32.72 29.42 38.50
CA ILE A 326 -34.02 30.08 38.83
C ILE A 326 -34.16 31.31 37.87
N PRO A 327 -35.34 31.84 37.47
CA PRO A 327 -36.67 31.24 37.23
C PRO A 327 -37.30 31.65 35.86
N HIS A 328 -38.40 30.99 35.51
CA HIS A 328 -39.33 31.38 34.45
C HIS A 328 -40.35 32.41 34.95
N GLU A 329 -40.67 33.41 34.11
CA GLU A 329 -41.99 34.06 34.07
C GLU A 329 -42.67 33.79 32.73
N THR A 330 -44.00 33.71 32.83
CA THR A 330 -45.01 33.14 31.95
C THR A 330 -45.30 33.90 30.65
N MET A 331 -45.64 33.13 29.60
CA MET A 331 -46.18 33.57 28.30
C MET A 331 -47.71 33.72 28.38
N GLU A 332 -48.33 34.77 27.82
CA GLU A 332 -49.21 34.80 26.62
C GLU A 332 -50.16 36.04 26.67
N PRO A 333 -50.92 36.44 25.61
CA PRO A 333 -50.89 36.10 24.18
C PRO A 333 -50.92 37.33 23.22
N GLN A 334 -50.91 37.05 21.91
CA GLN A 334 -50.89 37.94 20.74
C GLN A 334 -52.02 39.00 20.63
N ARG A 335 -51.72 40.17 20.04
CA ARG A 335 -52.61 40.93 19.14
C ARG A 335 -51.79 41.59 18.01
N GLY A 336 -52.40 41.60 16.82
CA GLY A 336 -51.86 42.18 15.58
C GLY A 336 -52.02 43.72 15.46
N PRO A 337 -52.00 44.26 14.24
CA PRO A 337 -51.17 45.42 13.83
C PRO A 337 -51.90 46.77 13.92
N GLU A 338 -51.15 47.87 14.01
CA GLU A 338 -51.63 49.22 13.67
C GLU A 338 -50.47 50.21 13.40
N ASP A 339 -50.74 51.15 12.51
CA ASP A 339 -49.89 52.12 11.80
C ASP A 339 -49.37 53.32 12.64
N ALA A 340 -48.59 54.19 11.96
CA ALA A 340 -48.09 55.54 12.30
C ALA A 340 -46.82 55.59 13.20
N ASP A 341 -45.72 56.28 12.85
CA ASP A 341 -45.50 57.54 12.11
C ASP A 341 -44.27 57.46 11.19
#